data_AF-A0A398A2A5-F1
#
_entry.id   AF-A0A398A2A5-F1
#
_cell.length_a   1.000
_cell.length_b   1.000
_cell.length_c   1.000
_cell.angle_alpha   90.00
_cell.angle_beta   90.00
_cell.angle_gamma   90.00
#
_symmetry.space_group_name_H-M   'P 1'
#
loop_
_entity.id
_entity.type
_entity.pdbx_description
1 polymer ?
#
loop_
_entity_poly.entity_id
_entity_poly.type
_entity_poly.pdbx_seq_one_letter_code
_entity_poly.pdbx_strand_id
1 'polypeptide(L)'
;MKFELVFIPYPGIGHLRSAVEMAKLLIKRDHRLSITVLLLPSLPGGEVVSSAYVASLSATCTNRLRYEIISGENTEPTRLDIHIENQKPKVRLAVSKLVDDYSKLPEPPRLAGFVVDLFCTLMMDVANEFRVPSYLFYTSSAGLLGLGFHVQTLYDENRYGVSENDYEDSEDVLHVPSLTRPYPVKCLPHGLASKDWLPILVNQARRYREMKGILVNTTAEVEPYTLRVLNGGDTPPAYPVGPLLDLTSKEDNKGSDILEWLDQQPPRSVVFLCFGSMGGFSEKQAREIAVALERSGHRFLWSLRRASPPGEYTNLEEVLPEGFFDRTKLIGKVIGWAPQVAVLAKPAVGGFVTHCGWNSTLESLWFGVPTMAWPLYAEQKFNAFEMVEELGLAVEIRKYWRNDRSVELVTAEEIERAIKCLMKQDSYVRKRVKEVSEKCHAALMDGGSSQTALKNFIQKVFENIS
;
A
#
# COMPACT_ATOMS: atom_id res chain seq x y z
N MET A 1 19.44 -0.66 -28.76
CA MET A 1 19.13 0.63 -28.11
C MET A 1 18.79 0.38 -26.66
N LYS A 2 19.36 1.17 -25.75
CA LYS A 2 19.08 1.10 -24.29
C LYS A 2 18.20 2.27 -23.89
N PHE A 3 17.45 2.11 -22.81
CA PHE A 3 16.44 3.06 -22.35
C PHE A 3 16.56 3.28 -20.84
N GLU A 4 16.36 4.52 -20.40
CA GLU A 4 16.42 4.92 -19.00
C GLU A 4 15.05 5.40 -18.52
N LEU A 5 14.51 4.80 -17.46
CA LEU A 5 13.36 5.35 -16.74
C LEU A 5 13.79 6.00 -15.43
N VAL A 6 13.21 7.15 -15.12
CA VAL A 6 13.42 7.84 -13.83
C VAL A 6 12.23 7.57 -12.93
N PHE A 7 12.45 6.88 -11.81
CA PHE A 7 11.44 6.57 -10.81
C PHE A 7 11.44 7.65 -9.72
N ILE A 8 10.27 8.16 -9.37
CA ILE A 8 10.11 9.20 -8.34
C ILE A 8 9.06 8.76 -7.32
N PRO A 9 9.42 7.86 -6.38
CA PRO A 9 8.54 7.44 -5.30
C PRO A 9 8.24 8.59 -4.33
N TYR A 10 7.05 8.55 -3.71
CA TYR A 10 6.79 9.35 -2.51
C TYR A 10 7.69 8.85 -1.36
N PRO A 11 8.28 9.73 -0.54
CA PRO A 11 9.20 9.33 0.54
C PRO A 11 8.50 8.78 1.79
N GLY A 12 7.52 7.89 1.59
CA GLY A 12 6.95 7.00 2.60
C GLY A 12 7.44 5.56 2.36
N ILE A 13 7.59 4.76 3.41
CA ILE A 13 8.27 3.46 3.31
C ILE A 13 7.51 2.48 2.39
N GLY A 14 6.17 2.49 2.45
CA GLY A 14 5.32 1.63 1.63
C GLY A 14 5.40 1.98 0.14
N HIS A 15 5.59 3.25 -0.18
CA HIS A 15 5.73 3.75 -1.55
C HIS A 15 7.13 3.44 -2.09
N LEU A 16 8.16 3.78 -1.32
CA LEU A 16 9.55 3.57 -1.71
C LEU A 16 9.86 2.09 -1.91
N ARG A 17 9.51 1.20 -0.96
CA ARG A 17 9.74 -0.26 -1.09
C ARG A 17 9.09 -0.79 -2.37
N SER A 18 7.83 -0.44 -2.61
CA SER A 18 7.10 -0.85 -3.81
C SER A 18 7.79 -0.35 -5.09
N ALA A 19 8.22 0.90 -5.14
CA ALA A 19 8.86 1.46 -6.33
C ALA A 19 10.21 0.78 -6.62
N VAL A 20 10.96 0.45 -5.58
CA VAL A 20 12.23 -0.28 -5.68
C VAL A 20 12.02 -1.70 -6.22
N GLU A 21 11.04 -2.42 -5.69
CA GLU A 21 10.72 -3.77 -6.20
C GLU A 21 10.22 -3.74 -7.65
N MET A 22 9.48 -2.71 -8.04
CA MET A 22 9.02 -2.53 -9.42
C MET A 22 10.20 -2.27 -10.35
N ALA A 23 11.13 -1.40 -9.93
CA ALA A 23 12.35 -1.11 -10.67
C ALA A 23 13.19 -2.38 -10.87
N LYS A 24 13.41 -3.17 -9.81
CA LYS A 24 14.11 -4.47 -9.89
C LYS A 24 13.40 -5.43 -10.85
N LEU A 25 12.08 -5.49 -10.81
CA LEU A 25 11.30 -6.37 -11.67
C LEU A 25 11.43 -5.98 -13.15
N LEU A 26 11.33 -4.69 -13.47
CA LEU A 26 11.46 -4.17 -14.84
C LEU A 26 12.83 -4.49 -15.46
N ILE A 27 13.93 -4.18 -14.76
CA ILE A 27 15.29 -4.43 -15.28
C ILE A 27 15.62 -5.93 -15.36
N LYS A 28 14.98 -6.77 -14.52
CA LYS A 28 15.10 -8.23 -14.61
C LYS A 28 14.40 -8.75 -15.86
N ARG A 29 13.30 -8.11 -16.27
CA ARG A 29 12.46 -8.57 -17.38
C ARG A 29 12.92 -8.11 -18.75
N ASP A 30 13.50 -6.91 -18.86
CA ASP A 30 14.08 -6.44 -20.12
C ASP A 30 15.49 -5.88 -19.91
N HIS A 31 16.46 -6.47 -20.62
CA HIS A 31 17.88 -6.11 -20.52
C HIS A 31 18.21 -4.74 -21.11
N ARG A 32 17.29 -4.15 -21.89
CA ARG A 32 17.43 -2.82 -22.49
C ARG A 32 17.10 -1.70 -21.53
N LEU A 33 16.45 -2.00 -20.40
CA LEU A 33 16.08 -1.02 -19.38
C LEU A 33 17.20 -0.83 -18.35
N SER A 34 17.44 0.45 -18.07
CA SER A 34 18.09 0.95 -16.87
C SER A 34 17.11 1.86 -16.12
N ILE A 35 17.25 1.94 -14.81
CA ILE A 35 16.38 2.72 -13.94
C ILE A 35 17.21 3.50 -12.92
N THR A 36 16.86 4.77 -12.74
CA THR A 36 17.33 5.60 -11.63
C THR A 36 16.14 5.95 -10.73
N VAL A 37 16.24 5.58 -9.46
CA VAL A 37 15.25 5.93 -8.44
C VAL A 37 15.73 7.19 -7.72
N LEU A 38 14.95 8.26 -7.79
CA LEU A 38 15.23 9.50 -7.07
C LEU A 38 14.63 9.44 -5.66
N LEU A 39 15.47 9.48 -4.65
CA LEU A 39 15.06 9.43 -3.25
C LEU A 39 14.80 10.85 -2.76
N LEU A 40 13.53 11.24 -2.76
CA LEU A 40 13.08 12.55 -2.26
C LEU A 40 13.24 12.64 -0.72
N PRO A 41 13.46 13.84 -0.16
CA PRO A 41 13.48 14.02 1.29
C PRO A 41 12.09 13.77 1.88
N SER A 42 12.03 13.10 3.03
CA SER A 42 10.77 12.88 3.76
C SER A 42 10.06 14.20 4.08
N LEU A 43 8.72 14.15 4.09
CA LEU A 43 7.88 15.26 4.51
C LEU A 43 8.06 15.52 6.01
N PRO A 44 8.25 16.77 6.48
CA PRO A 44 8.33 17.06 7.90
C PRO A 44 7.07 16.61 8.65
N GLY A 45 7.24 15.83 9.72
CA GLY A 45 6.12 15.24 10.48
C GLY A 45 5.42 14.05 9.80
N GLY A 46 5.86 13.65 8.60
CA GLY A 46 5.39 12.46 7.90
C GLY A 46 6.15 11.20 8.30
N GLU A 47 5.86 10.09 7.61
CA GLU A 47 6.62 8.86 7.75
C GLU A 47 8.08 9.09 7.34
N VAL A 48 9.01 8.70 8.22
CA VAL A 48 10.44 8.83 7.97
C VAL A 48 10.98 7.49 7.48
N VAL A 49 11.59 7.51 6.29
CA VAL A 49 12.33 6.36 5.79
C VAL A 49 13.64 6.25 6.59
N SER A 50 13.93 5.06 7.12
CA SER A 50 15.17 4.82 7.88
C SER A 50 16.41 5.13 7.04
N SER A 51 17.34 5.90 7.62
CA SER A 51 18.65 6.18 7.01
C SER A 51 19.43 4.91 6.70
N ALA A 52 19.27 3.85 7.51
CA ALA A 52 19.88 2.55 7.26
C ALA A 52 19.31 1.88 5.99
N TYR A 53 18.01 2.05 5.73
CA TYR A 53 17.40 1.53 4.51
C TYR A 53 17.84 2.32 3.27
N VAL A 54 17.90 3.65 3.36
CA VAL A 54 18.44 4.49 2.27
C VAL A 54 19.91 4.12 1.98
N ALA A 55 20.72 3.92 3.02
CA ALA A 55 22.11 3.50 2.86
C ALA A 55 22.23 2.11 2.22
N SER A 56 21.37 1.16 2.58
CA SER A 56 21.38 -0.17 1.99
C SER A 56 21.02 -0.14 0.50
N LEU A 57 20.05 0.69 0.08
CA LEU A 57 19.73 0.90 -1.33
C LEU A 57 20.95 1.40 -2.09
N SER A 58 21.59 2.47 -1.61
CA SER A 58 22.80 3.03 -2.24
C SER A 58 23.94 2.01 -2.36
N ALA A 59 24.09 1.11 -1.39
CA ALA A 59 25.07 0.02 -1.43
C ALA A 59 24.75 -1.06 -2.47
N THR A 60 23.50 -1.15 -2.93
CA THR A 60 23.05 -2.11 -3.96
C THR A 60 22.99 -1.54 -5.38
N CYS A 61 23.54 -0.35 -5.61
CA CYS A 61 23.64 0.25 -6.94
C CYS A 61 24.32 -0.72 -7.93
N THR A 62 23.75 -0.81 -9.14
CA THR A 62 24.32 -1.55 -10.26
C THR A 62 24.40 -0.66 -11.49
N ASN A 63 24.96 -1.18 -12.59
CA ASN A 63 25.00 -0.47 -13.87
C ASN A 63 23.62 -0.17 -14.47
N ARG A 64 22.57 -0.90 -14.06
CA ARG A 64 21.19 -0.74 -14.57
C ARG A 64 20.18 -0.30 -13.52
N LEU A 65 20.58 -0.21 -12.25
CA LEU A 65 19.72 0.27 -11.16
C LEU A 65 20.52 1.20 -10.26
N ARG A 66 20.14 2.47 -10.24
CA ARG A 66 20.81 3.49 -9.43
C ARG A 66 19.83 4.14 -8.48
N TYR A 67 20.36 4.63 -7.37
CA TYR A 67 19.64 5.42 -6.39
C TYR A 67 20.35 6.77 -6.26
N GLU A 68 19.62 7.86 -6.47
CA GLU A 68 20.15 9.22 -6.33
C GLU A 68 19.40 9.91 -5.19
N ILE A 69 20.13 10.36 -4.18
CA ILE A 69 19.55 11.06 -3.03
C ILE A 69 19.37 12.53 -3.39
N ILE A 70 18.13 13.02 -3.31
CA ILE A 70 17.82 14.44 -3.49
C ILE A 70 17.99 15.15 -2.15
N SER A 71 19.15 15.76 -1.93
CA SER A 71 19.47 16.45 -0.68
C SER A 71 18.55 17.65 -0.41
N GLY A 72 18.08 17.77 0.83
CA GLY A 72 17.30 18.93 1.27
C GLY A 72 16.74 18.75 2.67
N GLU A 73 17.22 19.57 3.61
CA GLU A 73 16.57 19.74 4.89
C GLU A 73 15.44 20.76 4.71
N ASN A 74 14.22 20.28 4.48
CA ASN A 74 13.05 21.12 4.72
C ASN A 74 12.71 20.96 6.21
N THR A 75 13.06 21.95 7.03
CA THR A 75 12.76 21.92 8.47
C THR A 75 11.36 22.43 8.80
N GLU A 76 10.74 23.19 7.88
CA GLU A 76 9.43 23.78 8.08
C GLU A 76 8.29 22.85 7.64
N PRO A 77 7.23 22.70 8.44
CA PRO A 77 6.02 22.00 8.03
C PRO A 77 5.46 22.59 6.74
N THR A 78 5.25 21.75 5.72
CA THR A 78 4.69 22.15 4.43
C THR A 78 3.59 21.19 4.01
N ARG A 79 2.64 21.70 3.21
CA ARG A 79 1.61 20.85 2.58
C ARG A 79 2.29 19.92 1.56
N LEU A 80 1.73 18.72 1.38
CA LEU A 80 2.29 17.67 0.52
C LEU A 80 2.68 18.16 -0.89
N ASP A 81 1.76 18.83 -1.57
CA ASP A 81 1.97 19.35 -2.93
C ASP A 81 3.09 20.40 -2.97
N ILE A 82 3.16 21.30 -1.98
CA ILE A 82 4.24 22.30 -1.87
C ILE A 82 5.58 21.62 -1.61
N HIS A 83 5.62 20.60 -0.75
CA HIS A 83 6.85 19.85 -0.47
C HIS A 83 7.39 19.19 -1.73
N ILE A 84 6.52 18.57 -2.54
CA ILE A 84 6.88 17.96 -3.82
C ILE A 84 7.28 19.04 -4.83
N GLU A 85 6.53 20.13 -4.96
CA GLU A 85 6.84 21.27 -5.85
C GLU A 85 8.26 21.80 -5.60
N ASN A 86 8.63 21.97 -4.33
CA ASN A 86 9.94 22.46 -3.91
C ASN A 86 11.11 21.54 -4.33
N GLN A 87 10.86 20.28 -4.66
CA GLN A 87 11.90 19.37 -5.14
C GLN A 87 12.14 19.47 -6.65
N LYS A 88 11.26 20.10 -7.44
CA LYS A 88 11.39 20.20 -8.90
C LYS A 88 12.76 20.70 -9.37
N PRO A 89 13.35 21.78 -8.80
CA PRO A 89 14.68 22.24 -9.23
C PRO A 89 15.78 21.21 -9.03
N LYS A 90 15.72 20.44 -7.96
CA LYS A 90 16.73 19.43 -7.63
C LYS A 90 16.56 18.18 -8.47
N VAL A 91 15.31 17.75 -8.68
CA VAL A 91 14.98 16.65 -9.61
C VAL A 91 15.43 16.99 -11.03
N ARG A 92 15.14 18.22 -11.50
CA ARG A 92 15.62 18.70 -12.80
C ARG A 92 17.14 18.62 -12.91
N LEU A 93 17.86 19.14 -11.91
CA LEU A 93 19.33 19.10 -11.90
C LEU A 93 19.87 17.66 -11.92
N ALA A 94 19.29 16.77 -11.12
CA ALA A 94 19.70 15.36 -11.06
C ALA A 94 19.49 14.66 -12.42
N VAL A 95 18.35 14.89 -13.07
CA VAL A 95 18.04 14.31 -14.39
C VAL A 95 18.91 14.93 -15.49
N SER A 96 19.18 16.25 -15.47
CA SER A 96 20.12 16.88 -16.40
C SER A 96 21.51 16.27 -16.29
N LYS A 97 22.04 16.14 -15.06
CA LYS A 97 23.34 15.49 -14.82
C LYS A 97 23.36 14.05 -15.33
N LEU A 98 22.27 13.31 -15.10
CA LEU A 98 22.14 11.95 -15.59
C LEU A 98 22.21 11.87 -17.12
N VAL A 99 21.49 12.75 -17.82
CA VAL A 99 21.51 12.83 -19.29
C VAL A 99 22.89 13.26 -19.81
N ASP A 100 23.52 14.22 -19.15
CA ASP A 100 24.87 14.69 -19.49
C ASP A 100 25.91 13.57 -19.32
N ASP A 101 25.83 12.79 -18.24
CA ASP A 101 26.73 11.65 -18.03
C ASP A 101 26.53 10.55 -19.06
N TYR A 102 25.29 10.35 -19.53
CA TYR A 102 25.00 9.44 -20.63
C TYR A 102 25.51 9.90 -21.97
N SER A 103 25.50 11.21 -22.25
CA SER A 103 26.05 11.75 -23.50
C SER A 103 27.53 11.41 -23.72
N LYS A 104 28.25 11.07 -22.63
CA LYS A 104 29.67 10.67 -22.64
C LYS A 104 29.90 9.18 -22.92
N LEU A 105 28.84 8.37 -22.95
CA LEU A 105 28.94 6.93 -23.19
C LEU A 105 28.93 6.59 -24.70
N PRO A 106 29.62 5.52 -25.13
CA PRO A 106 29.60 5.07 -26.53
C PRO A 106 28.20 4.68 -27.02
N GLU A 107 27.38 4.10 -26.15
CA GLU A 107 25.99 3.72 -26.40
C GLU A 107 25.08 4.37 -25.35
N PRO A 108 24.73 5.66 -25.51
CA PRO A 108 23.93 6.38 -24.53
C PRO A 108 22.52 5.76 -24.44
N PRO A 109 22.05 5.37 -23.25
CA PRO A 109 20.65 5.03 -23.08
C PRO A 109 19.79 6.29 -23.27
N ARG A 110 18.66 6.13 -23.96
CA ARG A 110 17.72 7.23 -24.19
C ARG A 110 16.79 7.36 -22.98
N LEU A 111 16.62 8.58 -22.48
CA LEU A 111 15.63 8.87 -21.46
C LEU A 111 14.22 8.55 -22.00
N ALA A 112 13.56 7.61 -21.35
CA ALA A 112 12.33 6.97 -21.79
C ALA A 112 11.06 7.56 -21.18
N GLY A 113 11.21 8.23 -20.03
CA GLY A 113 10.10 8.82 -19.30
C GLY A 113 10.27 8.73 -17.79
N PHE A 114 9.31 9.33 -17.10
CA PHE A 114 9.27 9.39 -15.65
C PHE A 114 8.18 8.44 -15.16
N VAL A 115 8.49 7.59 -14.18
CA VAL A 115 7.51 6.78 -13.46
C VAL A 115 7.33 7.43 -12.09
N VAL A 116 6.19 8.10 -11.90
CA VAL A 116 5.91 8.90 -10.70
C VAL A 116 4.94 8.17 -9.77
N ASP A 117 5.10 8.39 -8.48
CA ASP A 117 4.13 7.97 -7.46
C ASP A 117 2.82 8.77 -7.55
N LEU A 118 1.74 8.24 -6.97
CA LEU A 118 0.42 8.88 -6.90
C LEU A 118 0.45 10.26 -6.23
N PHE A 119 1.39 10.53 -5.33
CA PHE A 119 1.56 11.84 -4.69
C PHE A 119 2.58 12.76 -5.41
N CYS A 120 3.26 12.27 -6.45
CA CYS A 120 4.37 12.96 -7.11
C CYS A 120 4.01 13.53 -8.50
N THR A 121 2.72 13.74 -8.81
CA THR A 121 2.26 14.15 -10.16
C THR A 121 2.81 15.48 -10.64
N LEU A 122 3.25 16.36 -9.74
CA LEU A 122 3.92 17.61 -10.09
C LEU A 122 5.23 17.38 -10.85
N MET A 123 5.87 16.21 -10.69
CA MET A 123 7.10 15.87 -11.40
C MET A 123 6.91 15.61 -12.90
N MET A 124 5.66 15.47 -13.35
CA MET A 124 5.33 15.46 -14.77
C MET A 124 5.77 16.76 -15.47
N ASP A 125 5.75 17.90 -14.77
CA ASP A 125 6.20 19.17 -15.36
C ASP A 125 7.69 19.12 -15.69
N VAL A 126 8.49 18.49 -14.83
CA VAL A 126 9.92 18.26 -15.09
C VAL A 126 10.09 17.30 -16.26
N ALA A 127 9.33 16.21 -16.33
CA ALA A 127 9.36 15.28 -17.46
C ALA A 127 9.06 15.98 -18.80
N ASN A 128 8.10 16.91 -18.81
CA ASN A 128 7.73 17.69 -19.99
C ASN A 128 8.87 18.60 -20.49
N GLU A 129 9.68 19.16 -19.58
CA GLU A 129 10.87 19.94 -19.95
C GLU A 129 11.90 19.11 -20.70
N PHE A 130 12.03 17.82 -20.36
CA PHE A 130 12.87 16.85 -21.07
C PHE A 130 12.16 16.23 -22.30
N ARG A 131 10.91 16.62 -22.58
CA ARG A 131 10.09 16.12 -23.70
C ARG A 131 9.91 14.60 -23.69
N VAL A 132 9.76 14.02 -22.50
CA VAL A 132 9.52 12.57 -22.32
C VAL A 132 8.18 12.32 -21.64
N PRO A 133 7.54 11.16 -21.89
CA PRO A 133 6.26 10.83 -21.29
C PRO A 133 6.35 10.60 -19.78
N SER A 134 5.21 10.74 -19.11
CA SER A 134 5.04 10.35 -17.71
C SER A 134 4.14 9.11 -17.60
N TYR A 135 4.47 8.26 -16.64
CA TYR A 135 3.74 7.06 -16.27
C TYR A 135 3.47 7.08 -14.76
N LEU A 136 2.36 6.48 -14.33
CA LEU A 136 2.02 6.36 -12.92
C LEU A 136 2.46 5.00 -12.40
N PHE A 137 3.03 4.95 -11.20
CA PHE A 137 3.03 3.75 -10.38
C PHE A 137 2.08 3.97 -9.20
N TYR A 138 0.93 3.32 -9.26
CA TYR A 138 -0.16 3.43 -8.30
C TYR A 138 -0.03 2.32 -7.25
N THR A 139 0.47 2.68 -6.07
CA THR A 139 0.74 1.76 -4.95
C THR A 139 -0.49 1.49 -4.07
N SER A 140 -1.69 1.55 -4.65
CA SER A 140 -2.95 1.20 -4.00
C SER A 140 -3.83 0.39 -4.98
N SER A 141 -5.08 0.07 -4.62
CA SER A 141 -5.95 -0.79 -5.43
C SER A 141 -6.43 -0.11 -6.72
N ALA A 142 -6.77 -0.91 -7.74
CA ALA A 142 -7.41 -0.35 -8.93
C ALA A 142 -8.79 0.25 -8.59
N GLY A 143 -9.46 -0.29 -7.56
CA GLY A 143 -10.75 0.20 -7.07
C GLY A 143 -10.64 1.64 -6.60
N LEU A 144 -9.60 1.97 -5.83
CA LEU A 144 -9.37 3.33 -5.35
C LEU A 144 -9.05 4.29 -6.50
N LEU A 145 -8.28 3.81 -7.49
CA LEU A 145 -8.01 4.59 -8.71
C LEU A 145 -9.31 4.92 -9.46
N GLY A 146 -10.20 3.93 -9.61
CA GLY A 146 -11.51 4.11 -10.22
C GLY A 146 -12.41 5.06 -9.43
N LEU A 147 -12.42 4.96 -8.10
CA LEU A 147 -13.10 5.93 -7.24
C LEU A 147 -12.55 7.34 -7.44
N GLY A 148 -11.22 7.52 -7.46
CA GLY A 148 -10.57 8.80 -7.68
C GLY A 148 -10.97 9.46 -9.00
N PHE A 149 -10.99 8.69 -10.09
CA PHE A 149 -11.48 9.18 -11.39
C PHE A 149 -12.95 9.57 -11.36
N HIS A 150 -13.79 8.78 -10.69
CA HIS A 150 -15.22 9.07 -10.58
C HIS A 150 -15.48 10.35 -9.77
N VAL A 151 -14.82 10.50 -8.62
CA VAL A 151 -14.91 11.70 -7.78
C VAL A 151 -14.42 12.93 -8.55
N GLN A 152 -13.33 12.82 -9.30
CA GLN A 152 -12.86 13.92 -10.14
C GLN A 152 -13.90 14.32 -11.20
N THR A 153 -14.54 13.38 -11.88
CA THR A 153 -15.62 13.70 -12.83
C THR A 153 -16.78 14.42 -12.14
N LEU A 154 -17.26 13.91 -11.00
CA LEU A 154 -18.33 14.56 -10.25
C LEU A 154 -17.94 15.95 -9.76
N TYR A 155 -16.69 16.14 -9.34
CA TYR A 155 -16.17 17.42 -8.88
C TYR A 155 -16.17 18.46 -10.02
N ASP A 156 -15.67 18.08 -11.19
CA ASP A 156 -15.58 18.96 -12.36
C ASP A 156 -16.97 19.36 -12.90
N GLU A 157 -17.95 18.48 -12.74
CA GLU A 157 -19.35 18.74 -13.11
C GLU A 157 -20.15 19.47 -12.02
N ASN A 158 -19.53 19.86 -10.90
CA ASN A 158 -20.20 20.45 -9.72
C ASN A 158 -21.31 19.55 -9.14
N ARG A 159 -21.15 18.22 -9.26
CA ARG A 159 -22.07 17.18 -8.75
C ARG A 159 -21.54 16.46 -7.51
N TYR A 160 -20.32 16.74 -7.09
CA TYR A 160 -19.73 16.15 -5.90
C TYR A 160 -20.15 16.92 -4.64
N GLY A 161 -21.13 16.37 -3.91
CA GLY A 161 -21.75 17.02 -2.75
C GLY A 161 -21.27 16.53 -1.38
N VAL A 162 -20.24 15.67 -1.31
CA VAL A 162 -19.79 15.09 -0.05
C VAL A 162 -18.86 16.04 0.72
N SER A 163 -19.05 16.11 2.03
CA SER A 163 -18.34 16.94 2.98
C SER A 163 -17.97 16.17 4.26
N GLU A 164 -17.08 16.73 5.08
CA GLU A 164 -16.67 16.12 6.36
C GLU A 164 -17.84 15.93 7.34
N ASN A 165 -18.97 16.62 7.15
CA ASN A 165 -20.15 16.46 8.01
C ASN A 165 -20.95 15.19 7.69
N ASP A 166 -20.73 14.56 6.53
CA ASP A 166 -21.51 13.41 6.08
C ASP A 166 -21.02 12.07 6.67
N TYR A 167 -19.98 12.09 7.51
CA TYR A 167 -19.33 10.88 8.01
C TYR A 167 -20.07 10.11 9.10
N GLU A 168 -20.92 10.77 9.89
CA GLU A 168 -21.45 10.15 11.12
C GLU A 168 -22.81 9.47 10.90
N ASP A 169 -23.71 10.09 10.13
CA ASP A 169 -25.11 9.64 9.98
C ASP A 169 -25.60 9.53 8.53
N SER A 170 -24.72 9.66 7.52
CA SER A 170 -25.15 9.51 6.12
C SER A 170 -25.47 8.05 5.79
N GLU A 171 -26.66 7.85 5.20
CA GLU A 171 -27.05 6.61 4.52
C GLU A 171 -26.87 6.71 3.00
N ASP A 172 -26.24 7.78 2.52
CA ASP A 172 -25.98 7.99 1.10
C ASP A 172 -24.89 7.04 0.59
N VAL A 173 -24.97 6.77 -0.71
CA VAL A 173 -24.04 5.92 -1.43
C VAL A 173 -23.58 6.60 -2.71
N LEU A 174 -22.34 6.35 -3.10
CA LEU A 174 -21.80 6.69 -4.41
C LEU A 174 -21.93 5.48 -5.34
N HIS A 175 -22.53 5.70 -6.50
CA HIS A 175 -22.58 4.72 -7.57
C HIS A 175 -21.34 4.84 -8.47
N VAL A 176 -20.23 4.26 -7.99
CA VAL A 176 -18.94 4.29 -8.69
C VAL A 176 -18.97 3.30 -9.86
N PRO A 177 -18.78 3.73 -11.13
CA PRO A 177 -18.88 2.84 -12.29
C PRO A 177 -17.93 1.63 -12.27
N SER A 178 -16.78 1.79 -11.63
CA SER A 178 -15.75 0.75 -11.50
C SER A 178 -15.97 -0.23 -10.35
N LEU A 179 -17.06 -0.11 -9.59
CA LEU A 179 -17.46 -1.03 -8.53
C LEU A 179 -18.79 -1.71 -8.88
N THR A 180 -19.02 -2.92 -8.37
CA THR A 180 -20.30 -3.63 -8.54
C THR A 180 -21.28 -3.34 -7.40
N ARG A 181 -20.77 -2.93 -6.24
CA ARG A 181 -21.57 -2.50 -5.08
C ARG A 181 -21.60 -0.96 -4.96
N PRO A 182 -22.74 -0.37 -4.55
CA PRO A 182 -22.76 1.04 -4.16
C PRO A 182 -21.79 1.29 -2.99
N TYR A 183 -21.01 2.37 -3.09
CA TYR A 183 -19.99 2.71 -2.11
C TYR A 183 -20.54 3.64 -1.02
N PRO A 184 -20.61 3.24 0.26
CA PRO A 184 -21.16 4.08 1.32
C PRO A 184 -20.35 5.37 1.54
N VAL A 185 -21.02 6.52 1.57
CA VAL A 185 -20.38 7.83 1.79
C VAL A 185 -19.64 7.87 3.13
N LYS A 186 -20.21 7.27 4.18
CA LYS A 186 -19.57 7.12 5.50
C LYS A 186 -18.26 6.34 5.51
N CYS A 187 -17.95 5.58 4.46
CA CYS A 187 -16.69 4.87 4.31
C CYS A 187 -15.66 5.63 3.46
N LEU A 188 -16.00 6.80 2.91
CA LEU A 188 -15.05 7.57 2.10
C LEU A 188 -13.75 7.86 2.87
N PRO A 189 -12.58 7.68 2.23
CA PRO A 189 -11.33 8.19 2.76
C PRO A 189 -11.45 9.67 3.13
N HIS A 190 -10.96 10.06 4.31
CA HIS A 190 -11.08 11.44 4.82
C HIS A 190 -10.75 12.51 3.77
N GLY A 191 -9.68 12.29 3.01
CA GLY A 191 -9.22 13.22 1.98
C GLY A 191 -10.24 13.54 0.89
N LEU A 192 -11.18 12.64 0.59
CA LEU A 192 -12.21 12.84 -0.42
C LEU A 192 -13.42 13.63 0.08
N ALA A 193 -13.55 13.91 1.38
CA ALA A 193 -14.56 14.85 1.87
C ALA A 193 -13.96 16.14 2.44
N SER A 194 -12.64 16.17 2.62
CA SER A 194 -11.94 17.29 3.22
C SER A 194 -11.78 18.46 2.27
N LYS A 195 -12.14 19.66 2.71
CA LYS A 195 -12.01 20.88 1.90
C LYS A 195 -10.56 21.20 1.52
N ASP A 196 -9.61 20.79 2.36
CA ASP A 196 -8.18 21.05 2.15
C ASP A 196 -7.54 20.02 1.21
N TRP A 197 -7.96 18.75 1.31
CA TRP A 197 -7.36 17.64 0.56
C TRP A 197 -8.05 17.36 -0.77
N LEU A 198 -9.38 17.49 -0.84
CA LEU A 198 -10.15 17.14 -2.02
C LEU A 198 -9.65 17.85 -3.29
N PRO A 199 -9.37 19.18 -3.29
CA PRO A 199 -8.85 19.84 -4.49
C PRO A 199 -7.50 19.26 -4.95
N ILE A 200 -6.65 18.83 -4.02
CA ILE A 200 -5.35 18.22 -4.31
C ILE A 200 -5.53 16.85 -4.94
N LEU A 201 -6.37 16.00 -4.35
CA LEU A 201 -6.65 14.65 -4.85
C LEU A 201 -7.35 14.66 -6.21
N VAL A 202 -8.30 15.58 -6.41
CA VAL A 202 -8.96 15.78 -7.71
C VAL A 202 -7.94 16.24 -8.75
N ASN A 203 -7.06 17.18 -8.40
CA ASN A 203 -6.00 17.61 -9.31
C ASN A 203 -5.04 16.47 -9.66
N GLN A 204 -4.67 15.63 -8.69
CA GLN A 204 -3.89 14.42 -8.95
C GLN A 204 -4.61 13.47 -9.92
N ALA A 205 -5.91 13.22 -9.71
CA ALA A 205 -6.71 12.40 -10.62
C ALA A 205 -6.78 12.97 -12.05
N ARG A 206 -6.90 14.30 -12.22
CA ARG A 206 -6.79 14.93 -13.55
C ARG A 206 -5.43 14.66 -14.19
N ARG A 207 -4.36 14.81 -13.42
CA ARG A 207 -2.98 14.56 -13.87
C ARG A 207 -2.73 13.10 -14.22
N TYR A 208 -3.34 12.15 -13.51
CA TYR A 208 -3.26 10.74 -13.89
C TYR A 208 -3.81 10.50 -15.29
N ARG A 209 -4.88 11.20 -15.71
CA ARG A 209 -5.47 11.06 -17.06
C ARG A 209 -4.56 11.50 -18.20
N GLU A 210 -3.58 12.35 -17.92
CA GLU A 210 -2.62 12.84 -18.91
C GLU A 210 -1.46 11.84 -19.15
N MET A 211 -1.30 10.85 -18.28
CA MET A 211 -0.17 9.91 -18.32
C MET A 211 -0.35 8.86 -19.42
N LYS A 212 0.77 8.31 -19.91
CA LYS A 212 0.77 7.32 -21.00
C LYS A 212 0.46 5.89 -20.55
N GLY A 213 0.37 5.65 -19.25
CA GLY A 213 0.07 4.35 -18.66
C GLY A 213 0.16 4.38 -17.15
N ILE A 214 -0.60 3.49 -16.51
CA ILE A 214 -0.68 3.39 -15.05
C ILE A 214 -0.35 1.96 -14.65
N LEU A 215 0.80 1.76 -14.00
CA LEU A 215 1.15 0.51 -13.33
C LEU A 215 0.38 0.45 -12.01
N VAL A 216 -0.46 -0.56 -11.81
CA VAL A 216 -1.23 -0.76 -10.57
C VAL A 216 -0.71 -2.01 -9.86
N ASN A 217 -0.40 -1.90 -8.56
CA ASN A 217 0.04 -3.05 -7.77
C ASN A 217 -1.15 -3.96 -7.42
N THR A 218 -1.70 -4.64 -8.42
CA THR A 218 -2.81 -5.60 -8.29
C THR A 218 -2.68 -6.68 -9.37
N THR A 219 -3.56 -7.69 -9.36
CA THR A 219 -3.66 -8.67 -10.44
C THR A 219 -4.99 -8.52 -11.20
N ALA A 220 -5.01 -9.00 -12.44
CA ALA A 220 -6.26 -9.05 -13.22
C ALA A 220 -7.32 -9.95 -12.55
N GLU A 221 -6.88 -10.91 -11.74
CA GLU A 221 -7.73 -11.88 -11.07
C GLU A 221 -8.34 -11.37 -9.76
N VAL A 222 -7.71 -10.39 -9.10
CA VAL A 222 -8.22 -9.78 -7.87
C VAL A 222 -9.27 -8.71 -8.21
N GLU A 223 -9.00 -7.84 -9.19
CA GLU A 223 -9.88 -6.70 -9.54
C GLU A 223 -10.36 -6.72 -11.01
N PRO A 224 -10.93 -7.83 -11.52
CA PRO A 224 -11.24 -7.99 -12.95
C PRO A 224 -12.29 -7.00 -13.47
N TYR A 225 -13.30 -6.69 -12.66
CA TYR A 225 -14.37 -5.76 -13.04
C TYR A 225 -13.82 -4.34 -13.18
N THR A 226 -13.14 -3.86 -12.14
CA THR A 226 -12.52 -2.55 -12.06
C THR A 226 -11.55 -2.32 -13.22
N LEU A 227 -10.61 -3.25 -13.45
CA LEU A 227 -9.61 -3.14 -14.51
C LEU A 227 -10.23 -3.13 -15.91
N ARG A 228 -11.33 -3.86 -16.12
CA ARG A 228 -12.07 -3.82 -17.39
C ARG A 228 -12.73 -2.46 -17.62
N VAL A 229 -13.32 -1.86 -16.58
CA VAL A 229 -13.95 -0.54 -16.67
C VAL A 229 -12.90 0.54 -16.93
N LEU A 230 -11.79 0.54 -16.20
CA LEU A 230 -10.68 1.47 -16.41
C LEU A 230 -10.15 1.39 -17.86
N ASN A 231 -9.81 0.19 -18.32
CA ASN A 231 -9.27 0.00 -19.67
C ASN A 231 -10.30 0.12 -20.81
N GLY A 232 -11.60 0.23 -20.49
CA GLY A 232 -12.68 0.36 -21.47
C GLY A 232 -13.17 1.80 -21.68
N GLY A 233 -12.73 2.75 -20.86
CA GLY A 233 -13.12 4.16 -20.94
C GLY A 233 -11.99 5.09 -21.38
N ASP A 234 -12.15 6.39 -21.12
CA ASP A 234 -11.18 7.44 -21.48
C ASP A 234 -10.03 7.59 -20.46
N THR A 235 -9.72 6.52 -19.70
CA THR A 235 -8.57 6.53 -18.79
C THR A 235 -7.34 5.93 -19.45
N PRO A 236 -6.12 6.32 -19.05
CA PRO A 236 -4.91 5.68 -19.54
C PRO A 236 -4.90 4.18 -19.25
N PRO A 237 -4.21 3.37 -20.07
CA PRO A 237 -4.13 1.93 -19.84
C PRO A 237 -3.60 1.61 -18.44
N ALA A 238 -4.39 0.86 -17.68
CA ALA A 238 -4.05 0.33 -16.36
C ALA A 238 -3.45 -1.07 -16.50
N TYR A 239 -2.19 -1.21 -16.12
CA TYR A 239 -1.40 -2.43 -16.15
C TYR A 239 -1.38 -3.06 -14.76
N PRO A 240 -2.11 -4.16 -14.50
CA PRO A 240 -2.03 -4.88 -13.24
C PRO A 240 -0.71 -5.63 -13.19
N VAL A 241 0.24 -5.17 -12.37
CA VAL A 241 1.63 -5.68 -12.33
C VAL A 241 2.00 -6.34 -11.00
N GLY A 242 1.02 -6.55 -10.13
CA GLY A 242 1.19 -7.15 -8.82
C GLY A 242 0.97 -8.68 -8.77
N PRO A 243 0.90 -9.27 -7.57
CA PRO A 243 1.27 -8.63 -6.32
C PRO A 243 2.78 -8.42 -6.27
N LEU A 244 3.20 -7.18 -6.02
CA LEU A 244 4.59 -6.82 -5.84
C LEU A 244 4.90 -6.83 -4.35
N LEU A 245 5.77 -7.74 -3.93
CA LEU A 245 6.06 -8.02 -2.53
C LEU A 245 7.57 -7.99 -2.30
N ASP A 246 8.00 -7.43 -1.18
CA ASP A 246 9.39 -7.54 -0.73
C ASP A 246 9.59 -8.87 0.01
N LEU A 247 9.75 -9.96 -0.76
CA LEU A 247 9.97 -11.31 -0.21
C LEU A 247 11.42 -11.52 0.27
N THR A 248 12.31 -10.57 -0.02
CA THR A 248 13.76 -10.72 0.22
C THR A 248 14.28 -9.88 1.38
N SER A 249 13.45 -9.01 1.95
CA SER A 249 13.79 -8.26 3.15
C SER A 249 14.08 -9.24 4.30
N LYS A 250 15.37 -9.47 4.52
CA LYS A 250 15.87 -9.98 5.79
C LYS A 250 15.76 -8.83 6.78
N GLU A 251 14.53 -8.56 7.25
CA GLU A 251 14.37 -7.73 8.44
C GLU A 251 15.17 -8.40 9.55
N ASP A 252 15.95 -7.60 10.30
CA ASP A 252 17.02 -8.00 11.21
C ASP A 252 16.78 -9.32 11.96
N ASN A 253 17.87 -10.01 12.34
CA ASN A 253 17.89 -11.22 13.20
C ASN A 253 17.04 -11.15 14.49
N LYS A 254 16.43 -10.01 14.83
CA LYS A 254 15.42 -9.82 15.88
C LYS A 254 14.13 -10.64 15.66
N GLY A 255 13.92 -11.20 14.48
CA GLY A 255 12.75 -12.03 14.17
C GLY A 255 12.87 -13.52 14.50
N SER A 256 14.05 -14.06 14.82
CA SER A 256 14.28 -15.52 14.93
C SER A 256 13.34 -16.18 15.93
N ASP A 257 13.26 -15.65 17.15
CA ASP A 257 12.53 -16.26 18.25
C ASP A 257 11.01 -16.28 18.02
N ILE A 258 10.50 -15.29 17.27
CA ILE A 258 9.09 -15.22 16.88
C ILE A 258 8.80 -16.30 15.84
N LEU A 259 9.67 -16.43 14.85
CA LEU A 259 9.53 -17.42 13.78
C LEU A 259 9.66 -18.84 14.31
N GLU A 260 10.57 -19.09 15.25
CA GLU A 260 10.73 -20.37 15.94
C GLU A 260 9.51 -20.71 16.79
N TRP A 261 8.94 -19.73 17.50
CA TRP A 261 7.70 -19.94 18.24
C TRP A 261 6.53 -20.30 17.31
N LEU A 262 6.43 -19.64 16.14
CA LEU A 262 5.42 -19.96 15.14
C LEU A 262 5.61 -21.38 14.57
N ASP A 263 6.84 -21.84 14.39
CA ASP A 263 7.14 -23.20 13.92
C ASP A 263 6.67 -24.30 14.88
N GLN A 264 6.48 -23.98 16.16
CA GLN A 264 5.99 -24.89 17.19
C GLN A 264 4.45 -24.91 17.30
N GLN A 265 3.74 -24.06 16.57
CA GLN A 265 2.28 -23.97 16.67
C GLN A 265 1.58 -24.88 15.65
N PRO A 266 0.38 -25.41 15.96
CA PRO A 266 -0.41 -26.14 15.00
C PRO A 266 -0.73 -25.31 13.75
N PRO A 267 -0.83 -25.92 12.55
CA PRO A 267 -1.20 -25.20 11.34
C PRO A 267 -2.53 -24.44 11.48
N ARG A 268 -2.56 -23.22 10.95
CA ARG A 268 -3.74 -22.32 10.93
C ARG A 268 -4.38 -22.11 12.31
N SER A 269 -3.57 -22.03 13.37
CA SER A 269 -4.04 -21.89 14.75
C SER A 269 -3.76 -20.52 15.37
N VAL A 270 -2.88 -19.71 14.76
CA VAL A 270 -2.45 -18.40 15.27
C VAL A 270 -3.18 -17.27 14.54
N VAL A 271 -3.74 -16.33 15.29
CA VAL A 271 -4.21 -15.04 14.79
C VAL A 271 -3.04 -14.07 14.84
N PHE A 272 -2.67 -13.50 13.70
CA PHE A 272 -1.67 -12.44 13.64
C PHE A 272 -2.38 -11.07 13.64
N LEU A 273 -1.91 -10.13 14.45
CA LEU A 273 -2.44 -8.76 14.52
C LEU A 273 -1.30 -7.79 14.22
N CYS A 274 -1.42 -7.04 13.12
CA CYS A 274 -0.47 -5.99 12.75
C CYS A 274 -1.15 -4.92 11.90
N PHE A 275 -0.85 -3.66 12.22
CA PHE A 275 -1.59 -2.50 11.73
C PHE A 275 -0.70 -1.56 10.90
N GLY A 276 0.33 -2.12 10.26
CA GLY A 276 1.24 -1.38 9.38
C GLY A 276 2.27 -0.53 10.12
N SER A 277 2.96 0.32 9.36
CA SER A 277 4.10 1.11 9.83
C SER A 277 3.72 2.34 10.67
N MET A 278 2.48 2.82 10.56
CA MET A 278 1.97 3.95 11.35
C MET A 278 0.76 3.60 12.22
N GLY A 279 0.22 2.38 12.13
CA GLY A 279 -0.91 1.98 12.95
C GLY A 279 -0.52 1.80 14.40
N GLY A 280 -1.31 2.38 15.29
CA GLY A 280 -1.17 2.23 16.72
C GLY A 280 -2.52 2.46 17.40
N PHE A 281 -2.62 2.07 18.66
CA PHE A 281 -3.86 2.18 19.42
C PHE A 281 -3.70 3.04 20.66
N SER A 282 -4.84 3.53 21.17
CA SER A 282 -4.93 4.05 22.53
C SER A 282 -4.81 2.91 23.53
N GLU A 283 -4.41 3.22 24.76
CA GLU A 283 -4.33 2.21 25.82
C GLU A 283 -5.68 1.56 26.11
N LYS A 284 -6.78 2.34 26.03
CA LYS A 284 -8.14 1.81 26.16
C LYS A 284 -8.44 0.75 25.09
N GLN A 285 -8.12 1.03 23.83
CA GLN A 285 -8.35 0.06 22.75
C GLN A 285 -7.41 -1.16 22.85
N ALA A 286 -6.16 -0.96 23.28
CA ALA A 286 -5.23 -2.06 23.54
C ALA A 286 -5.77 -3.00 24.64
N ARG A 287 -6.40 -2.47 25.70
CA ARG A 287 -7.05 -3.28 26.74
C ARG A 287 -8.21 -4.11 26.18
N GLU A 288 -9.08 -3.54 25.35
CA GLU A 288 -10.16 -4.30 24.70
C GLU A 288 -9.63 -5.43 23.79
N ILE A 289 -8.57 -5.15 23.01
CA ILE A 289 -7.91 -6.17 22.18
C ILE A 289 -7.35 -7.30 23.06
N ALA A 290 -6.67 -6.96 24.16
CA ALA A 290 -6.11 -7.95 25.09
C ALA A 290 -7.20 -8.85 25.70
N VAL A 291 -8.31 -8.27 26.17
CA VAL A 291 -9.44 -9.04 26.71
C VAL A 291 -10.05 -9.94 25.64
N ALA A 292 -10.21 -9.45 24.41
CA ALA A 292 -10.74 -10.25 23.31
C ALA A 292 -9.82 -11.43 22.94
N LEU A 293 -8.51 -11.21 22.90
CA LEU A 293 -7.53 -12.27 22.62
C LEU A 293 -7.60 -13.37 23.68
N GLU A 294 -7.65 -13.00 24.96
CA GLU A 294 -7.81 -13.93 26.07
C GLU A 294 -9.12 -14.72 25.96
N ARG A 295 -10.25 -14.04 25.78
CA ARG A 295 -11.58 -14.68 25.66
C ARG A 295 -11.75 -15.53 24.41
N SER A 296 -11.06 -15.19 23.32
CA SER A 296 -11.14 -15.94 22.07
C SER A 296 -10.58 -17.36 22.22
N GLY A 297 -9.62 -17.57 23.13
CA GLY A 297 -8.90 -18.83 23.30
C GLY A 297 -8.00 -19.22 22.12
N HIS A 298 -7.90 -18.37 21.08
CA HIS A 298 -7.00 -18.61 19.95
C HIS A 298 -5.56 -18.22 20.30
N ARG A 299 -4.60 -18.90 19.68
CA ARG A 299 -3.21 -18.47 19.77
C ARG A 299 -3.05 -17.16 19.04
N PHE A 300 -2.14 -16.29 19.49
CA PHE A 300 -1.96 -15.00 18.85
C PHE A 300 -0.52 -14.51 18.79
N LEU A 301 -0.23 -13.74 17.76
CA LEU A 301 0.95 -12.91 17.66
C LEU A 301 0.48 -11.48 17.41
N TRP A 302 0.82 -10.55 18.29
CA TRP A 302 0.33 -9.18 18.21
C TRP A 302 1.50 -8.19 18.18
N SER A 303 1.65 -7.50 17.03
CA SER A 303 2.48 -6.30 16.93
C SER A 303 1.71 -5.10 17.48
N LEU A 304 2.08 -4.67 18.68
CA LEU A 304 1.40 -3.60 19.41
C LEU A 304 2.25 -2.33 19.44
N ARG A 305 1.65 -1.23 19.00
CA ARG A 305 2.24 0.10 18.97
C ARG A 305 1.27 1.14 19.49
N ARG A 306 1.81 2.23 20.03
CA ARG A 306 1.06 3.36 20.61
C ARG A 306 0.68 4.33 19.50
N ALA A 307 -0.56 4.84 19.54
CA ALA A 307 -1.03 5.86 18.59
C ALA A 307 -0.43 7.26 18.85
N SER A 308 -0.26 7.63 20.13
CA SER A 308 0.25 8.95 20.51
C SER A 308 1.03 8.91 21.84
N PRO A 309 2.31 9.34 21.87
CA PRO A 309 3.15 9.56 20.69
C PRO A 309 3.32 8.25 19.89
N PRO A 310 3.37 8.30 18.54
CA PRO A 310 3.55 7.12 17.72
C PRO A 310 4.85 6.38 18.04
N GLY A 311 4.79 5.07 18.27
CA GLY A 311 5.99 4.29 18.60
C GLY A 311 5.71 2.97 19.29
N GLU A 312 6.77 2.30 19.72
CA GLU A 312 6.68 1.12 20.58
C GLU A 312 6.36 1.56 22.02
N TYR A 313 5.66 0.69 22.76
CA TYR A 313 5.46 0.91 24.19
C TYR A 313 6.74 0.62 24.96
N THR A 314 7.11 1.52 25.87
CA THR A 314 8.27 1.33 26.76
C THR A 314 8.03 0.23 27.79
N ASN A 315 6.79 0.10 28.27
CA ASN A 315 6.37 -0.94 29.18
C ASN A 315 4.97 -1.46 28.79
N LEU A 316 4.89 -2.71 28.36
CA LEU A 316 3.63 -3.34 27.96
C LEU A 316 2.76 -3.71 29.18
N GLU A 317 3.35 -3.92 30.36
CA GLU A 317 2.62 -4.31 31.58
C GLU A 317 1.74 -3.17 32.12
N GLU A 318 2.10 -1.91 31.87
CA GLU A 318 1.29 -0.75 32.24
C GLU A 318 0.04 -0.59 31.36
N VAL A 319 0.08 -1.14 30.15
CA VAL A 319 -0.94 -0.95 29.11
C VAL A 319 -1.94 -2.10 29.08
N LEU A 320 -1.43 -3.32 29.24
CA LEU A 320 -2.22 -4.53 29.17
C LEU A 320 -2.92 -4.81 30.53
N PRO A 321 -3.98 -5.64 30.55
CA PRO A 321 -4.60 -6.05 31.80
C PRO A 321 -3.59 -6.72 32.75
N GLU A 322 -3.72 -6.49 34.06
CA GLU A 322 -2.87 -7.11 35.07
C GLU A 322 -2.86 -8.64 34.90
N GLY A 323 -1.67 -9.25 34.94
CA GLY A 323 -1.47 -10.68 34.76
C GLY A 323 -1.71 -11.23 33.34
N PHE A 324 -1.91 -10.37 32.33
CA PHE A 324 -2.16 -10.79 30.95
C PHE A 324 -1.08 -11.74 30.43
N PHE A 325 0.20 -11.36 30.58
CA PHE A 325 1.32 -12.19 30.11
C PHE A 325 1.35 -13.57 30.78
N ASP A 326 1.09 -13.66 32.08
CA ASP A 326 1.04 -14.94 32.79
C ASP A 326 -0.08 -15.85 32.29
N ARG A 327 -1.27 -15.26 32.05
CA ARG A 327 -2.44 -15.99 31.53
C ARG A 327 -2.25 -16.42 30.08
N THR A 328 -1.54 -15.64 29.27
CA THR A 328 -1.37 -15.92 27.83
C THR A 328 -0.02 -16.52 27.45
N LYS A 329 0.91 -16.75 28.38
CA LYS A 329 2.30 -17.17 28.09
C LYS A 329 2.44 -18.40 27.18
N LEU A 330 1.46 -19.31 27.21
CA LEU A 330 1.46 -20.55 26.41
C LEU A 330 0.78 -20.39 25.04
N ILE A 331 0.00 -19.32 24.84
CA ILE A 331 -0.86 -19.17 23.66
C ILE A 331 -0.54 -17.90 22.86
N GLY A 332 0.18 -16.94 23.42
CA GLY A 332 0.35 -15.64 22.78
C GLY A 332 1.70 -14.98 22.97
N LYS A 333 2.09 -14.16 21.98
CA LYS A 333 3.22 -13.22 22.06
C LYS A 333 2.77 -11.81 21.67
N VAL A 334 3.27 -10.82 22.40
CA VAL A 334 3.14 -9.40 22.07
C VAL A 334 4.53 -8.85 21.77
N ILE A 335 4.67 -8.14 20.64
CA ILE A 335 5.94 -7.64 20.12
C ILE A 335 5.77 -6.19 19.64
N GLY A 336 6.86 -5.43 19.53
CA GLY A 336 6.84 -4.08 18.96
C GLY A 336 6.69 -4.10 17.44
N TRP A 337 7.69 -4.68 16.76
CA TRP A 337 7.72 -4.82 15.30
C TRP A 337 7.67 -6.28 14.86
N ALA A 338 6.87 -6.58 13.83
CA ALA A 338 6.77 -7.91 13.24
C ALA A 338 7.46 -7.96 11.87
N PRO A 339 8.26 -9.00 11.59
CA PRO A 339 8.69 -9.30 10.22
C PRO A 339 7.51 -9.87 9.43
N GLN A 340 6.56 -9.00 9.06
CA GLN A 340 5.21 -9.35 8.64
C GLN A 340 5.16 -10.39 7.50
N VAL A 341 5.95 -10.19 6.44
CA VAL A 341 6.03 -11.14 5.32
C VAL A 341 6.45 -12.53 5.79
N ALA A 342 7.47 -12.62 6.65
CA ALA A 342 7.96 -13.89 7.18
C ALA A 342 6.94 -14.54 8.13
N VAL A 343 6.20 -13.75 8.91
CA VAL A 343 5.11 -14.24 9.77
C VAL A 343 3.97 -14.81 8.93
N LEU A 344 3.47 -14.06 7.93
CA LEU A 344 2.38 -14.50 7.07
C LEU A 344 2.73 -15.76 6.26
N ALA A 345 4.01 -15.96 5.95
CA ALA A 345 4.49 -17.17 5.30
C ALA A 345 4.44 -18.44 6.19
N LYS A 346 4.27 -18.30 7.52
CA LYS A 346 4.28 -19.45 8.43
C LYS A 346 2.95 -20.22 8.37
N PRO A 347 2.99 -21.56 8.19
CA PRO A 347 1.79 -22.40 8.16
C PRO A 347 0.90 -22.30 9.42
N ALA A 348 1.48 -21.90 10.55
CA ALA A 348 0.79 -21.68 11.81
C ALA A 348 -0.23 -20.53 11.76
N VAL A 349 -0.01 -19.51 10.92
CA VAL A 349 -0.89 -18.34 10.82
C VAL A 349 -2.20 -18.74 10.15
N GLY A 350 -3.29 -18.63 10.89
CA GLY A 350 -4.64 -18.98 10.46
C GLY A 350 -5.49 -17.81 10.03
N GLY A 351 -5.14 -16.59 10.46
CA GLY A 351 -5.85 -15.36 10.10
C GLY A 351 -5.06 -14.11 10.48
N PHE A 352 -5.34 -13.02 9.79
CA PHE A 352 -4.63 -11.75 9.93
C PHE A 352 -5.58 -10.59 10.22
N VAL A 353 -5.50 -10.01 11.41
CA VAL A 353 -6.15 -8.74 11.74
C VAL A 353 -5.28 -7.60 11.23
N THR A 354 -5.82 -6.81 10.32
CA THR A 354 -5.03 -5.80 9.60
C THR A 354 -5.76 -4.48 9.45
N HIS A 355 -4.98 -3.41 9.47
CA HIS A 355 -5.39 -2.08 9.04
C HIS A 355 -5.79 -1.96 7.57
N CYS A 356 -5.69 -3.03 6.75
CA CYS A 356 -6.09 -3.01 5.34
C CYS A 356 -5.27 -2.04 4.45
N GLY A 357 -4.06 -1.66 4.86
CA GLY A 357 -3.11 -1.02 3.95
C GLY A 357 -2.82 -1.95 2.76
N TRP A 358 -2.77 -1.41 1.55
CA TRP A 358 -2.83 -2.23 0.33
C TRP A 358 -1.69 -3.26 0.23
N ASN A 359 -0.46 -2.89 0.62
CA ASN A 359 0.67 -3.84 0.68
C ASN A 359 0.38 -5.04 1.60
N SER A 360 -0.16 -4.79 2.80
CA SER A 360 -0.51 -5.86 3.74
C SER A 360 -1.66 -6.73 3.24
N THR A 361 -2.60 -6.15 2.49
CA THR A 361 -3.67 -6.89 1.81
C THR A 361 -3.08 -7.86 0.78
N LEU A 362 -2.17 -7.38 -0.08
CA LEU A 362 -1.52 -8.22 -1.08
C LEU A 362 -0.64 -9.30 -0.47
N GLU A 363 0.11 -9.02 0.60
CA GLU A 363 0.88 -10.01 1.35
C GLU A 363 -0.03 -11.12 1.89
N SER A 364 -1.17 -10.75 2.48
CA SER A 364 -2.13 -11.73 3.00
C SER A 364 -2.73 -12.61 1.90
N LEU A 365 -3.11 -11.99 0.77
CA LEU A 365 -3.62 -12.72 -0.39
C LEU A 365 -2.57 -13.65 -0.99
N TRP A 366 -1.32 -13.21 -1.07
CA TRP A 366 -0.23 -14.04 -1.55
C TRP A 366 -0.05 -15.30 -0.71
N PHE A 367 -0.01 -15.18 0.61
CA PHE A 367 0.14 -16.33 1.50
C PHE A 367 -1.18 -17.09 1.79
N GLY A 368 -2.29 -16.68 1.18
CA GLY A 368 -3.59 -17.34 1.36
C GLY A 368 -4.14 -17.25 2.79
N VAL A 369 -3.77 -16.19 3.52
CA VAL A 369 -4.23 -15.94 4.89
C VAL A 369 -5.48 -15.06 4.84
N PRO A 370 -6.63 -15.49 5.37
CA PRO A 370 -7.81 -14.64 5.42
C PRO A 370 -7.61 -13.48 6.39
N THR A 371 -8.24 -12.34 6.10
CA THR A 371 -8.09 -11.13 6.90
C THR A 371 -9.35 -10.79 7.70
N MET A 372 -9.15 -10.12 8.83
CA MET A 372 -10.18 -9.36 9.54
C MET A 372 -9.87 -7.88 9.37
N ALA A 373 -10.79 -7.16 8.74
CA ALA A 373 -10.58 -5.80 8.28
C ALA A 373 -10.79 -4.77 9.41
N TRP A 374 -9.75 -4.02 9.75
CA TRP A 374 -9.76 -2.99 10.79
C TRP A 374 -8.99 -1.71 10.37
N PRO A 375 -9.49 -0.96 9.37
CA PRO A 375 -8.87 0.26 8.87
C PRO A 375 -8.70 1.34 9.93
N LEU A 376 -7.62 2.13 9.79
CA LEU A 376 -7.24 3.18 10.73
C LEU A 376 -7.07 4.56 10.08
N TYR A 377 -6.57 4.64 8.85
CA TYR A 377 -6.25 5.92 8.18
C TYR A 377 -6.17 5.77 6.64
N ALA A 378 -5.87 6.88 5.95
CA ALA A 378 -5.65 6.94 4.50
C ALA A 378 -6.82 6.31 3.71
N GLU A 379 -6.53 5.45 2.73
CA GLU A 379 -7.53 4.77 1.92
C GLU A 379 -8.11 3.51 2.58
N GLN A 380 -7.65 3.14 3.77
CA GLN A 380 -7.85 1.79 4.30
C GLN A 380 -9.33 1.40 4.44
N LYS A 381 -10.21 2.37 4.68
CA LYS A 381 -11.67 2.16 4.71
C LYS A 381 -12.22 1.71 3.36
N PHE A 382 -11.70 2.28 2.27
CA PHE A 382 -12.00 1.83 0.92
C PHE A 382 -11.50 0.39 0.72
N ASN A 383 -10.25 0.10 1.07
CA ASN A 383 -9.69 -1.25 0.94
C ASN A 383 -10.47 -2.27 1.78
N ALA A 384 -10.93 -1.88 2.97
CA ALA A 384 -11.77 -2.73 3.82
C ALA A 384 -13.12 -3.02 3.17
N PHE A 385 -13.81 -2.00 2.66
CA PHE A 385 -15.05 -2.18 1.89
C PHE A 385 -14.83 -3.10 0.67
N GLU A 386 -13.76 -2.85 -0.09
CA GLU A 386 -13.44 -3.63 -1.26
C GLU A 386 -13.19 -5.10 -0.90
N MET A 387 -12.40 -5.35 0.14
CA MET A 387 -12.10 -6.71 0.58
C MET A 387 -13.30 -7.43 1.20
N VAL A 388 -14.21 -6.73 1.89
CA VAL A 388 -15.37 -7.34 2.55
C VAL A 388 -16.56 -7.45 1.60
N GLU A 389 -17.04 -6.33 1.05
CA GLU A 389 -18.34 -6.22 0.37
C GLU A 389 -18.22 -6.46 -1.15
N GLU A 390 -17.18 -5.93 -1.78
CA GLU A 390 -16.97 -6.06 -3.24
C GLU A 390 -16.40 -7.45 -3.58
N LEU A 391 -15.36 -7.88 -2.85
CA LEU A 391 -14.60 -9.09 -3.17
C LEU A 391 -14.90 -10.28 -2.26
N GLY A 392 -15.47 -10.11 -1.07
CA GLY A 392 -15.78 -11.22 -0.14
C GLY A 392 -14.54 -12.00 0.32
N LEU A 393 -13.40 -11.31 0.48
CA LEU A 393 -12.08 -11.84 0.85
C LEU A 393 -11.67 -11.53 2.29
N ALA A 394 -12.47 -10.76 3.04
CA ALA A 394 -12.20 -10.42 4.43
C ALA A 394 -13.43 -10.63 5.32
N VAL A 395 -13.15 -10.84 6.61
CA VAL A 395 -14.14 -10.81 7.68
C VAL A 395 -14.24 -9.40 8.22
N GLU A 396 -15.47 -8.99 8.47
CA GLU A 396 -15.80 -7.67 8.98
C GLU A 396 -15.92 -7.67 10.51
N ILE A 397 -15.38 -6.64 11.16
CA ILE A 397 -15.63 -6.39 12.59
C ILE A 397 -16.94 -5.62 12.75
N ARG A 398 -17.05 -4.51 12.00
CA ARG A 398 -18.20 -3.60 11.94
C ARG A 398 -18.50 -3.22 10.50
N LYS A 399 -19.79 -3.07 10.17
CA LYS A 399 -20.27 -2.82 8.80
C LYS A 399 -19.65 -1.61 8.13
N TYR A 400 -19.49 -0.53 8.90
CA TYR A 400 -18.92 0.70 8.40
C TYR A 400 -18.03 1.33 9.46
N TRP A 401 -16.79 1.62 9.09
CA TRP A 401 -15.84 2.33 9.94
C TRP A 401 -16.12 3.82 9.87
N ARG A 402 -16.62 4.39 10.97
CA ARG A 402 -16.92 5.83 11.09
C ARG A 402 -15.62 6.63 11.15
N ASN A 403 -15.66 7.88 10.66
CA ASN A 403 -14.69 8.98 10.79
C ASN A 403 -13.25 8.59 11.25
N ASP A 404 -12.21 8.83 10.42
CA ASP A 404 -10.80 8.53 10.78
C ASP A 404 -10.31 9.27 12.04
N ARG A 405 -11.06 10.29 12.49
CA ARG A 405 -10.80 11.09 13.69
C ARG A 405 -11.61 10.68 14.90
N SER A 406 -12.68 9.88 14.75
CA SER A 406 -13.47 9.42 15.90
C SER A 406 -12.93 8.07 16.39
N VAL A 407 -12.38 8.09 17.60
CA VAL A 407 -11.84 6.91 18.28
C VAL A 407 -12.99 6.14 18.91
N GLU A 408 -13.92 5.66 18.09
CA GLU A 408 -14.95 4.77 18.59
C GLU A 408 -14.27 3.47 19.04
N LEU A 409 -14.34 3.21 20.35
CA LEU A 409 -13.77 2.01 20.94
C LEU A 409 -14.49 0.78 20.35
N VAL A 410 -13.73 -0.15 19.78
CA VAL A 410 -14.22 -1.47 19.38
C VAL A 410 -14.15 -2.37 20.60
N THR A 411 -15.28 -2.92 21.03
CA THR A 411 -15.33 -3.66 22.30
C THR A 411 -14.70 -5.04 22.17
N ALA A 412 -14.28 -5.59 23.30
CA ALA A 412 -13.71 -6.92 23.38
C ALA A 412 -14.66 -7.99 22.79
N GLU A 413 -15.98 -7.86 23.01
CA GLU A 413 -16.99 -8.77 22.46
C GLU A 413 -17.05 -8.74 20.93
N GLU A 414 -16.93 -7.55 20.33
CA GLU A 414 -16.93 -7.40 18.87
C GLU A 414 -15.68 -8.03 18.25
N ILE A 415 -14.52 -7.77 18.86
CA ILE A 415 -13.23 -8.31 18.42
C ILE A 415 -13.23 -9.84 18.58
N GLU A 416 -13.68 -10.35 19.72
CA GLU A 416 -13.75 -11.79 20.00
C GLU A 416 -14.63 -12.52 18.97
N ARG A 417 -15.82 -11.97 18.68
CA ARG A 417 -16.74 -12.52 17.68
C ARG A 417 -16.10 -12.56 16.30
N ALA A 418 -15.43 -11.47 15.89
CA ALA A 418 -14.77 -11.38 14.59
C ALA A 418 -13.57 -12.33 14.49
N ILE A 419 -12.76 -12.47 15.55
CA ILE A 419 -11.67 -13.45 15.62
C ILE A 419 -12.21 -14.88 15.46
N LYS A 420 -13.26 -15.24 16.20
CA LYS A 420 -13.89 -16.57 16.10
C LYS A 420 -14.42 -16.85 14.69
N CYS A 421 -14.98 -15.82 14.02
CA CYS A 421 -15.43 -15.94 12.63
C CYS A 421 -14.24 -16.15 11.66
N LEU A 422 -13.19 -15.34 11.79
CA LEU A 422 -11.96 -15.43 11.00
C LEU A 422 -11.30 -16.81 11.10
N MET A 423 -11.24 -17.36 12.31
CA MET A 423 -10.54 -18.62 12.59
C MET A 423 -11.35 -19.88 12.27
N LYS A 424 -12.59 -19.74 11.80
CA LYS A 424 -13.40 -20.88 11.32
C LYS A 424 -12.71 -21.56 10.12
N GLN A 425 -12.46 -22.87 10.24
CA GLN A 425 -11.71 -23.63 9.24
C GLN A 425 -12.47 -23.80 7.92
N ASP A 426 -13.79 -24.00 7.99
CA ASP A 426 -14.65 -24.16 6.81
C ASP A 426 -15.47 -22.90 6.52
N SER A 427 -14.82 -21.74 6.46
CA SER A 427 -15.47 -20.48 6.08
C SER A 427 -15.40 -20.24 4.57
N TYR A 428 -16.42 -19.55 4.04
CA TYR A 428 -16.44 -19.10 2.64
C TYR A 428 -15.23 -18.22 2.31
N VAL A 429 -14.92 -17.25 3.18
CA VAL A 429 -13.79 -16.32 3.04
C VAL A 429 -12.47 -17.07 2.88
N ARG A 430 -12.21 -18.08 3.72
CA ARG A 430 -10.97 -18.87 3.65
C ARG A 430 -10.82 -19.61 2.33
N LYS A 431 -11.89 -20.22 1.83
CA LYS A 431 -11.89 -20.90 0.53
C LYS A 431 -11.58 -19.91 -0.59
N ARG A 432 -12.26 -18.76 -0.60
CA ARG A 432 -12.07 -17.72 -1.62
C ARG A 432 -10.68 -17.09 -1.58
N VAL A 433 -10.13 -16.82 -0.41
CA VAL A 433 -8.75 -16.31 -0.25
C VAL A 433 -7.72 -17.31 -0.76
N LYS A 434 -7.92 -18.62 -0.50
CA LYS A 434 -7.05 -19.66 -1.06
C LYS A 434 -7.09 -19.68 -2.59
N GLU A 435 -8.28 -19.63 -3.19
CA GLU A 435 -8.43 -19.57 -4.65
C GLU A 435 -7.78 -18.33 -5.26
N VAL A 436 -7.90 -17.17 -4.60
CA VAL A 436 -7.26 -15.92 -5.03
C VAL A 436 -5.74 -15.99 -4.87
N SER A 437 -5.23 -16.59 -3.80
CA SER A 437 -3.78 -16.83 -3.60
C SER A 437 -3.17 -17.64 -4.76
N GLU A 438 -3.82 -18.74 -5.15
CA GLU A 438 -3.39 -19.57 -6.28
C GLU A 438 -3.36 -18.76 -7.59
N LYS A 439 -4.36 -17.90 -7.81
CA LYS A 439 -4.41 -16.99 -8.96
C LYS A 439 -3.32 -15.91 -8.91
N CYS A 440 -3.04 -15.35 -7.75
CA CYS A 440 -1.95 -14.38 -7.56
C CYS A 440 -0.58 -15.01 -7.91
N HIS A 441 -0.34 -16.26 -7.52
CA HIS A 441 0.86 -16.98 -7.94
C HIS A 441 0.89 -17.17 -9.46
N ALA A 442 -0.21 -17.66 -10.06
CA ALA A 442 -0.32 -17.89 -11.49
C ALA A 442 -0.10 -16.60 -12.32
N ALA A 443 -0.58 -15.45 -11.83
CA ALA A 443 -0.41 -14.14 -12.48
C ALA A 443 1.06 -13.73 -12.68
N LEU A 444 1.95 -14.17 -11.76
CA LEU A 444 3.39 -13.88 -11.82
C LEU A 444 4.20 -14.91 -12.63
N MET A 445 3.63 -16.07 -12.96
CA MET A 445 4.28 -17.11 -13.76
C MET A 445 4.39 -16.71 -15.24
N ASP A 446 5.20 -17.43 -16.01
CA ASP A 446 5.33 -17.19 -17.45
C ASP A 446 3.98 -17.38 -18.16
N GLY A 447 3.55 -16.33 -18.88
CA GLY A 447 2.22 -16.27 -19.50
C GLY A 447 1.11 -15.77 -18.57
N GLY A 448 1.39 -15.53 -17.29
CA GLY A 448 0.46 -14.94 -16.34
C GLY A 448 0.05 -13.51 -16.68
N SER A 449 -1.07 -13.07 -16.13
CA SER A 449 -1.68 -11.77 -16.39
C SER A 449 -0.74 -10.60 -16.07
N SER A 450 -0.11 -10.61 -14.89
CA SER A 450 0.82 -9.55 -14.47
C SER A 450 2.11 -9.53 -15.28
N GLN A 451 2.66 -10.70 -15.63
CA GLN A 451 3.81 -10.76 -16.54
C GLN A 451 3.48 -10.17 -17.92
N THR A 452 2.30 -10.48 -18.43
CA THR A 452 1.83 -9.99 -19.72
C THR A 452 1.60 -8.48 -19.67
N ALA A 453 0.96 -7.97 -18.62
CA ALA A 453 0.77 -6.54 -18.41
C ALA A 453 2.11 -5.78 -18.34
N LEU A 454 3.10 -6.33 -17.62
CA LEU A 454 4.43 -5.74 -17.54
C LEU A 454 5.15 -5.70 -18.89
N LYS A 455 5.09 -6.79 -19.67
CA LYS A 455 5.65 -6.83 -21.04
C LYS A 455 4.98 -5.79 -21.94
N ASN A 456 3.66 -5.68 -21.87
CA ASN A 456 2.89 -4.69 -22.63
C ASN A 456 3.26 -3.26 -22.24
N PHE A 457 3.44 -3.00 -20.94
CA PHE A 457 3.93 -1.70 -20.45
C PHE A 457 5.31 -1.37 -21.03
N ILE A 458 6.27 -2.29 -20.93
CA ILE A 458 7.63 -2.10 -21.47
C ILE A 458 7.60 -1.82 -22.97
N GLN A 459 6.83 -2.60 -23.72
CA GLN A 459 6.66 -2.39 -25.15
C GLN A 459 6.07 -0.99 -25.42
N LYS A 460 5.07 -0.58 -24.64
CA LYS A 460 4.46 0.74 -24.80
C LYS A 460 5.42 1.88 -24.48
N VAL A 461 6.29 1.70 -23.48
CA VAL A 461 7.36 2.65 -23.17
C VAL A 461 8.26 2.85 -24.39
N PHE A 462 8.67 1.79 -25.07
CA PHE A 462 9.53 1.90 -26.26
C PHE A 462 8.84 2.55 -27.46
N GLU A 463 7.54 2.29 -27.65
CA GLU A 463 6.74 2.94 -28.68
C GLU A 463 6.59 4.44 -28.46
N ASN A 464 6.39 4.88 -27.21
CA ASN A 464 6.20 6.31 -26.89
C ASN A 464 7.47 7.15 -27.07
N ILE A 465 8.61 6.50 -27.26
CA ILE A 465 9.91 7.12 -27.50
C ILE A 465 10.16 7.23 -29.01
N SER A 466 9.49 6.44 -29.84
CA SER A 466 9.76 6.34 -31.28
C SER A 466 9.29 7.57 -32.05
#